data_AF-A0A4Y8CBQ1-F1
#
_entry.id   AF-A0A4Y8CBQ1-F1
#
_cell.length_a   1.000
_cell.length_b   1.000
_cell.length_c   1.000
_cell.angle_alpha   90.00
_cell.angle_beta   90.00
_cell.angle_gamma   90.00
#
_symmetry.space_group_name_H-M   'P 1'
#
loop_
_entity.id
_entity.type
_entity.pdbx_description
1 polymer ?
#
loop_
_entity_poly.entity_id
_entity_poly.type
_entity_poly.pdbx_seq_one_letter_code
_entity_poly.pdbx_strand_id
1 'polypeptide(L)'
;DYIAASANNYAYCAAVEKLCGLEIPRRAAVIRMILLELNRIASHLLWLATHALDIGAMSVFLYCFREREYVLDLIEKYCGARLTHSSMRIGGVMLDLPENYLEEMLAFCDKFPNDLKDYEDLLDDNRIWRLRTENVGVVTKEQALNWGCTGVMLRGSGIKYDIRKEEPYLLYNEVEFGVPYATQGDSYARYKVYMQEFRESLKILRQCA
;
A
#
# COMPACT_ATOMS: atom_id res chain seq x y z
N ASP A 1 6.04 7.46 -10.04
CA ASP A 1 6.03 7.60 -8.57
C ASP A 1 7.30 6.94 -8.02
N TYR A 2 8.18 7.72 -7.39
CA TYR A 2 9.47 7.22 -6.89
C TYR A 2 9.35 6.49 -5.55
N ILE A 3 8.20 6.62 -4.88
CA ILE A 3 7.92 5.94 -3.60
C ILE A 3 7.28 4.59 -3.91
N ALA A 4 6.48 4.51 -4.99
CA ALA A 4 5.84 3.29 -5.44
C ALA A 4 6.48 2.69 -6.71
N ALA A 5 7.79 2.45 -6.71
CA ALA A 5 8.52 1.96 -7.89
C ALA A 5 8.00 0.60 -8.41
N SER A 6 7.73 -0.38 -7.53
CA SER A 6 7.18 -1.69 -7.93
C SER A 6 5.87 -1.58 -8.71
N ALA A 7 4.98 -0.68 -8.28
CA ALA A 7 3.66 -0.52 -8.89
C ALA A 7 3.74 0.06 -10.30
N ASN A 8 4.64 1.02 -10.52
CA ASN A 8 4.84 1.58 -11.86
C ASN A 8 5.49 0.57 -12.81
N ASN A 9 6.47 -0.19 -12.32
CA ASN A 9 7.09 -1.26 -13.10
C ASN A 9 6.05 -2.32 -13.48
N TYR A 10 5.18 -2.70 -12.54
CA TYR A 10 4.11 -3.64 -12.79
C TYR A 10 3.15 -3.13 -13.87
N ALA A 11 2.66 -1.89 -13.74
CA ALA A 11 1.73 -1.30 -14.71
C ALA A 11 2.31 -1.29 -16.13
N TYR A 12 3.60 -0.96 -16.26
CA TYR A 12 4.29 -1.02 -17.55
C TYR A 12 4.41 -2.45 -18.08
N CYS A 13 4.89 -3.39 -17.26
CA CYS A 13 5.02 -4.79 -17.67
C CYS A 13 3.67 -5.39 -18.07
N ALA A 14 2.63 -5.16 -17.27
CA ALA A 14 1.28 -5.67 -17.53
C ALA A 14 0.68 -5.12 -18.82
N ALA A 15 0.93 -3.84 -19.14
CA ALA A 15 0.49 -3.26 -20.41
C ALA A 15 1.15 -3.95 -21.61
N VAL A 16 2.47 -4.19 -21.55
CA VAL A 16 3.21 -4.87 -22.63
C VAL A 16 2.82 -6.34 -22.73
N GLU A 17 2.69 -7.04 -21.61
CA GLU A 17 2.27 -8.44 -21.54
C GLU A 17 0.87 -8.63 -22.16
N LYS A 18 -0.06 -7.71 -21.87
CA LYS A 18 -1.40 -7.70 -22.46
C LYS A 18 -1.38 -7.44 -23.98
N LEU A 19 -0.51 -6.54 -24.45
CA LEU A 19 -0.34 -6.28 -25.88
C LEU A 19 0.25 -7.47 -26.63
N CYS A 20 1.17 -8.21 -26.00
CA CYS A 20 1.82 -9.39 -26.59
C CYS A 20 1.04 -10.70 -26.38
N GLY A 21 -0.03 -10.70 -25.57
CA GLY A 21 -0.78 -11.91 -25.24
C GLY A 21 0.03 -12.93 -24.44
N LEU A 22 0.96 -12.46 -23.59
CA LEU A 22 1.84 -13.33 -22.80
C LEU A 22 1.18 -13.71 -21.47
N GLU A 23 1.17 -15.01 -21.17
CA GLU A 23 0.81 -15.52 -19.84
C GLU A 23 2.06 -15.70 -18.99
N ILE A 24 1.95 -15.33 -17.72
CA ILE A 24 3.07 -15.30 -16.77
C ILE A 24 2.98 -16.52 -15.86
N PRO A 25 4.12 -17.14 -15.49
CA PRO A 25 4.12 -18.22 -14.51
C PRO A 25 3.47 -17.80 -13.18
N ARG A 26 2.67 -18.69 -12.59
CA ARG A 26 1.98 -18.45 -11.30
C ARG A 26 2.93 -17.99 -10.19
N ARG A 27 4.13 -18.59 -10.09
CA ARG A 27 5.15 -18.19 -9.12
C ARG A 27 5.58 -16.73 -9.28
N ALA A 28 5.80 -16.29 -10.51
CA ALA A 28 6.14 -14.90 -10.79
C ALA A 28 4.99 -13.95 -10.45
N ALA A 29 3.73 -14.37 -10.64
CA ALA A 29 2.58 -13.58 -10.22
C ALA A 29 2.50 -13.39 -8.69
N VAL A 30 2.76 -14.44 -7.91
CA VAL A 30 2.82 -14.36 -6.44
C VAL A 30 3.94 -13.42 -5.98
N ILE A 31 5.15 -13.56 -6.53
CA ILE A 31 6.29 -12.69 -6.19
C ILE A 31 5.96 -11.23 -6.50
N ARG A 32 5.33 -10.95 -7.65
CA ARG A 32 4.88 -9.60 -8.00
C ARG A 32 3.86 -9.07 -6.99
N MET A 33 2.90 -9.88 -6.54
CA MET A 33 1.94 -9.47 -5.51
C MET A 33 2.61 -9.13 -4.18
N ILE A 34 3.56 -9.96 -3.72
CA ILE A 34 4.34 -9.69 -2.50
C ILE A 34 5.04 -8.33 -2.61
N LEU A 35 5.76 -8.09 -3.71
CA LEU A 35 6.49 -6.85 -3.93
C LEU A 35 5.57 -5.62 -4.10
N LEU A 36 4.36 -5.81 -4.63
CA LEU A 36 3.36 -4.74 -4.75
C LEU A 36 2.81 -4.34 -3.39
N GLU A 37 2.47 -5.30 -2.55
CA GLU A 37 1.87 -5.02 -1.24
C GLU A 37 2.92 -4.54 -0.22
N LEU A 38 4.17 -5.05 -0.25
CA LEU A 38 5.28 -4.44 0.51
C LEU A 38 5.50 -2.97 0.12
N ASN A 39 5.52 -2.70 -1.18
CA ASN A 39 5.70 -1.35 -1.70
C ASN A 39 4.48 -0.44 -1.40
N ARG A 40 3.27 -1.01 -1.29
CA ARG A 40 2.08 -0.29 -0.80
C ARG A 40 2.27 0.14 0.66
N ILE A 41 2.71 -0.78 1.52
CA ILE A 41 3.01 -0.47 2.94
C ILE A 41 4.08 0.62 3.03
N ALA A 42 5.18 0.50 2.27
CA ALA A 42 6.24 1.52 2.25
C ALA A 42 5.74 2.91 1.80
N SER A 43 4.84 2.95 0.82
CA SER A 43 4.25 4.20 0.33
C SER A 43 3.30 4.84 1.33
N HIS A 44 2.42 4.03 1.93
CA HIS A 44 1.49 4.49 2.95
C HIS A 44 2.21 4.96 4.22
N LEU A 45 3.31 4.32 4.61
CA LEU A 45 4.13 4.74 5.75
C LEU A 45 4.74 6.11 5.51
N LEU A 46 5.25 6.37 4.30
CA LEU A 46 5.78 7.69 3.97
C LEU A 46 4.68 8.74 3.93
N TRP A 47 3.51 8.42 3.35
CA TRP A 47 2.35 9.30 3.36
C TRP A 47 1.92 9.66 4.79
N LEU A 48 1.81 8.68 5.68
CA LEU A 48 1.44 8.91 7.07
C LEU A 48 2.50 9.75 7.80
N ALA A 49 3.78 9.43 7.59
CA ALA A 49 4.89 10.15 8.20
C ALA A 49 4.90 11.64 7.82
N THR A 50 4.81 11.94 6.51
CA THR A 50 4.86 13.34 6.04
C THR A 50 3.59 14.08 6.40
N HIS A 51 2.41 13.45 6.30
CA HIS A 51 1.15 14.06 6.71
C HIS A 51 1.14 14.40 8.21
N ALA A 52 1.64 13.48 9.05
CA ALA A 52 1.80 13.70 10.47
C ALA A 52 2.78 14.84 10.77
N LEU A 53 3.92 14.87 10.08
CA LEU A 53 4.95 15.90 10.25
C LEU A 53 4.43 17.30 9.89
N ASP A 54 3.72 17.43 8.77
CA ASP A 54 3.16 18.71 8.31
C ASP A 54 2.11 19.28 9.27
N ILE A 55 1.41 18.41 10.01
CA ILE A 55 0.47 18.82 11.07
C ILE A 55 1.21 19.15 12.38
N GLY A 56 2.40 18.58 12.60
CA GLY A 56 3.30 18.86 13.73
C GLY A 56 3.66 17.65 14.59
N ALA A 57 3.26 16.43 14.21
CA ALA A 57 3.51 15.20 14.97
C ALA A 57 4.85 14.55 14.56
N MET A 58 5.96 15.09 15.08
CA MET A 58 7.32 14.65 14.74
C MET A 58 7.65 13.21 15.18
N SER A 59 7.09 12.74 16.29
CA SER A 59 7.39 11.38 16.79
C SER A 59 6.89 10.28 15.86
N VAL A 60 5.67 10.44 15.31
CA VAL A 60 5.07 9.47 14.38
C VAL A 60 5.89 9.36 13.10
N PHE A 61 6.44 10.48 12.62
CA PHE A 61 7.35 10.49 11.47
C PHE A 61 8.55 9.56 11.69
N LEU A 62 9.23 9.64 12.83
CA LEU A 62 10.40 8.80 13.13
C LEU A 62 10.03 7.32 13.23
N TYR A 63 8.89 6.99 13.85
CA TYR A 63 8.45 5.60 13.97
C TYR A 63 8.06 5.00 12.61
N CYS A 64 7.32 5.77 11.79
CA CYS A 64 6.97 5.34 10.44
C CYS A 64 8.20 5.10 9.58
N PHE A 65 9.23 5.95 9.69
CA PHE A 65 10.49 5.74 8.98
C PHE A 65 11.24 4.50 9.46
N ARG A 66 11.26 4.22 10.76
CA ARG A 66 11.84 2.97 11.30
C ARG A 66 11.20 1.74 10.67
N GLU A 67 9.86 1.69 10.63
CA GLU A 67 9.16 0.54 10.01
C GLU A 67 9.33 0.50 8.49
N ARG A 68 9.44 1.67 7.86
CA ARG A 68 9.72 1.76 6.43
C ARG A 68 11.10 1.21 6.08
N GLU A 69 12.12 1.42 6.91
CA GLU A 69 13.45 0.86 6.67
C GLU A 69 13.43 -0.68 6.67
N TYR A 70 12.68 -1.34 7.56
CA TYR A 70 12.52 -2.80 7.52
C TYR A 70 11.90 -3.28 6.20
N VAL A 71 10.88 -2.57 5.70
CA VAL A 71 10.27 -2.90 4.40
C VAL A 71 11.25 -2.67 3.25
N LEU A 72 12.07 -1.61 3.31
CA LEU A 72 13.10 -1.35 2.31
C LEU A 72 14.22 -2.39 2.35
N ASP A 73 14.60 -2.89 3.52
CA ASP A 73 15.58 -3.99 3.65
C ASP A 73 15.05 -5.27 2.99
N LEU A 74 13.75 -5.57 3.14
CA LEU A 74 13.10 -6.68 2.42
C LEU A 74 13.10 -6.46 0.90
N ILE A 75 12.91 -5.23 0.42
CA ILE A 75 12.96 -4.94 -1.03
C ILE A 75 14.41 -5.05 -1.53
N GLU A 76 15.38 -4.52 -0.78
CA GLU A 76 16.80 -4.58 -1.11
C GLU A 76 17.30 -6.02 -1.17
N LYS A 77 16.89 -6.88 -0.22
CA LYS A 77 17.28 -8.30 -0.24
C LYS A 77 16.83 -9.02 -1.51
N TYR A 78 15.73 -8.59 -2.13
CA TYR A 78 15.25 -9.16 -3.38
C TYR A 78 15.96 -8.61 -4.63
N CYS A 79 16.17 -7.29 -4.73
CA CYS A 79 16.63 -6.65 -5.98
C CYS A 79 17.96 -5.89 -5.89
N GLY A 80 18.59 -5.84 -4.72
CA GLY A 80 19.84 -5.12 -4.45
C GLY A 80 19.73 -3.60 -4.45
N ALA A 81 18.51 -3.05 -4.53
CA ALA A 81 18.26 -1.60 -4.53
C ALA A 81 17.10 -1.26 -3.59
N ARG A 82 17.19 -0.10 -2.92
CA ARG A 82 16.19 0.33 -1.93
C ARG A 82 15.05 1.16 -2.52
N LEU A 83 15.35 2.11 -3.42
CA LEU A 83 14.36 3.14 -3.82
C LEU A 83 13.85 2.95 -5.26
N THR A 84 14.78 2.88 -6.22
CA THR A 84 14.46 2.75 -7.66
C THR A 84 14.90 1.37 -8.14
N HIS A 85 14.10 0.36 -7.85
CA HIS A 85 14.38 -1.01 -8.23
C HIS A 85 13.66 -1.39 -9.53
N SER A 86 14.32 -2.20 -10.36
CA SER A 86 13.74 -2.84 -11.55
C SER A 86 13.42 -4.31 -11.26
N SER A 87 12.58 -4.56 -10.26
CA SER A 87 12.25 -5.92 -9.78
C SER A 87 11.41 -6.74 -10.75
N MET A 88 10.58 -6.08 -11.55
CA MET A 88 9.65 -6.70 -12.49
C MET A 88 10.13 -6.51 -13.93
N ARG A 89 10.03 -7.57 -14.72
CA ARG A 89 10.38 -7.58 -16.14
C ARG A 89 9.22 -8.14 -16.95
N ILE A 90 9.14 -7.74 -18.21
CA ILE A 90 8.15 -8.28 -19.16
C ILE A 90 8.35 -9.81 -19.23
N GLY A 91 7.27 -10.57 -19.00
CA GLY A 91 7.28 -12.04 -18.93
C GLY A 91 7.36 -12.61 -17.51
N GLY A 92 7.44 -11.77 -16.47
CA GLY A 92 7.39 -12.21 -15.07
C GLY A 92 8.37 -11.48 -14.14
N VAL A 93 9.29 -12.24 -13.55
CA VAL A 93 10.32 -11.73 -12.64
C VAL A 93 11.68 -12.24 -13.07
N MET A 94 12.74 -11.45 -12.82
CA MET A 94 14.10 -11.82 -13.20
C MET A 94 14.73 -12.84 -12.23
N LEU A 95 14.42 -12.71 -10.95
CA LEU A 95 15.00 -13.49 -9.85
C LEU A 95 13.88 -14.17 -9.07
N ASP A 96 14.20 -15.31 -8.48
CA ASP A 96 13.35 -15.94 -7.48
C ASP A 96 13.60 -15.34 -6.09
N LEU A 97 12.73 -15.63 -5.12
CA LEU A 97 12.91 -15.19 -3.74
C LEU A 97 14.17 -15.81 -3.13
N PRO A 98 14.99 -15.03 -2.41
CA PRO A 98 16.16 -15.56 -1.72
C PRO A 98 15.76 -16.45 -0.53
N GLU A 99 16.71 -17.23 -0.02
CA GLU A 99 16.48 -18.06 1.16
C GLU A 99 16.06 -17.23 2.38
N ASN A 100 15.17 -17.80 3.20
CA ASN A 100 14.57 -17.21 4.40
C ASN A 100 13.78 -15.90 4.17
N TYR A 101 13.50 -15.51 2.92
CA TYR A 101 12.76 -14.29 2.62
C TYR A 101 11.35 -14.27 3.22
N LEU A 102 10.63 -15.37 3.07
CA LEU A 102 9.26 -15.49 3.55
C LEU A 102 9.18 -15.45 5.08
N GLU A 103 10.15 -16.05 5.77
CA GLU A 103 10.22 -16.03 7.23
C GLU A 103 10.43 -14.62 7.77
N GLU A 104 11.36 -13.86 7.17
CA GLU A 104 11.59 -12.45 7.53
C GLU A 104 10.38 -11.57 7.23
N MET A 105 9.73 -11.78 6.08
CA MET A 105 8.50 -11.08 5.73
C MET A 105 7.37 -11.38 6.71
N LEU A 106 7.19 -12.64 7.10
CA LEU A 106 6.17 -13.04 8.07
C LEU A 106 6.46 -12.46 9.47
N ALA A 107 7.72 -12.45 9.89
CA ALA A 107 8.14 -11.81 11.14
C ALA A 107 7.80 -10.31 11.16
N PHE A 108 8.01 -9.60 10.03
CA PHE A 108 7.53 -8.23 9.87
C PHE A 108 6.01 -8.13 9.97
N CYS A 109 5.28 -9.04 9.30
CA CYS A 109 3.82 -9.07 9.34
C CYS A 109 3.24 -9.34 10.73
N ASP A 110 3.98 -10.03 11.61
CA ASP A 110 3.61 -10.28 13.00
C ASP A 110 3.91 -9.08 13.92
N LYS A 111 5.00 -8.36 13.67
CA LYS A 111 5.39 -7.18 14.45
C LYS A 111 4.55 -5.95 14.13
N PHE A 112 4.37 -5.66 12.83
CA PHE A 112 3.82 -4.40 12.33
C PHE A 112 2.42 -4.02 12.86
N PRO A 113 1.49 -4.96 13.15
CA PRO A 113 0.21 -4.62 13.77
C PRO A 113 0.32 -3.90 15.12
N ASN A 114 1.36 -4.20 15.91
CA ASN A 114 1.60 -3.51 17.18
C ASN A 114 2.09 -2.07 16.93
N ASP A 115 3.01 -1.89 15.97
CA ASP A 115 3.48 -0.55 15.59
C ASP A 115 2.34 0.32 15.01
N LEU A 116 1.44 -0.28 14.22
CA LEU A 116 0.24 0.40 13.72
C LEU A 116 -0.68 0.84 14.86
N LYS A 117 -0.85 0.01 15.89
CA LYS A 117 -1.64 0.36 17.06
C LYS A 117 -1.05 1.55 17.79
N ASP A 118 0.27 1.59 17.98
CA ASP A 118 0.94 2.74 18.59
C ASP A 118 0.68 4.04 17.79
N TYR A 119 0.59 3.97 16.46
CA TYR A 119 0.26 5.14 15.63
C TYR A 119 -1.19 5.59 15.79
N GLU A 120 -2.12 4.64 15.89
CA GLU A 120 -3.53 4.94 16.15
C GLU A 120 -3.71 5.54 17.55
N ASP A 121 -3.09 4.96 18.58
CA ASP A 121 -3.14 5.46 19.96
C ASP A 121 -2.62 6.91 20.06
N LEU A 122 -1.66 7.30 19.22
CA LEU A 122 -1.12 8.67 19.16
C LEU A 122 -1.96 9.65 18.33
N LEU A 123 -2.74 9.17 17.35
CA LEU A 123 -3.42 10.01 16.36
C LEU A 123 -4.94 9.99 16.45
N ASP A 124 -5.57 8.83 16.65
CA ASP A 124 -7.02 8.66 16.58
C ASP A 124 -7.76 9.48 17.64
N ASP A 125 -7.32 9.38 18.90
CA ASP A 125 -7.94 10.11 20.02
C ASP A 125 -7.34 11.50 20.25
N ASN A 126 -6.35 11.88 19.44
CA ASN A 126 -5.70 13.17 19.58
C ASN A 126 -6.61 14.29 19.07
N ARG A 127 -7.05 15.15 20.00
CA ARG A 127 -7.91 16.31 19.70
C ARG A 127 -7.29 17.24 18.65
N ILE A 128 -5.96 17.44 18.66
CA ILE A 128 -5.30 18.32 17.68
C ILE A 128 -5.38 17.69 16.28
N TRP A 129 -5.16 16.38 16.19
CA TRP A 129 -5.27 15.65 14.92
C TRP A 129 -6.66 15.75 14.34
N ARG A 130 -7.68 15.41 15.14
CA ARG A 130 -9.09 15.47 14.73
C ARG A 130 -9.50 16.87 14.30
N LEU A 131 -9.17 17.90 15.09
CA LEU A 131 -9.47 19.30 14.74
C LEU A 131 -8.84 19.76 13.42
N ARG A 132 -7.72 19.17 12.99
CA ARG A 132 -6.99 19.54 11.77
C ARG A 132 -7.35 18.69 10.55
N THR A 133 -8.08 17.59 10.74
CA THR A 133 -8.35 16.60 9.69
C THR A 133 -9.85 16.35 9.47
N GLU A 134 -10.67 16.44 10.51
CA GLU A 134 -12.12 16.31 10.41
C GLU A 134 -12.74 17.53 9.73
N ASN A 135 -13.66 17.30 8.80
CA ASN A 135 -14.30 18.33 7.98
C ASN A 135 -13.32 19.20 7.15
N VAL A 136 -12.06 18.78 7.00
CA VAL A 136 -11.06 19.48 6.18
C VAL A 136 -10.89 18.78 4.84
N GLY A 137 -10.94 19.55 3.75
CA GLY A 137 -10.77 19.01 2.40
C GLY A 137 -11.86 17.99 2.04
N VAL A 138 -13.11 18.31 2.38
CA VAL A 138 -14.28 17.47 2.10
C VAL A 138 -14.49 17.39 0.59
N VAL A 139 -14.49 16.16 0.07
CA VAL A 139 -14.82 15.86 -1.33
C VAL A 139 -16.09 15.04 -1.36
N THR A 140 -17.12 15.55 -2.05
CA THR A 140 -18.38 14.82 -2.24
C THR A 140 -18.21 13.70 -3.28
N LYS A 141 -19.11 12.71 -3.28
CA LYS A 141 -19.12 11.63 -4.29
C LYS A 141 -19.16 12.16 -5.71
N GLU A 142 -20.01 13.16 -5.96
CA GLU A 142 -20.17 13.77 -7.28
C GLU A 142 -18.89 14.49 -7.72
N GLN A 143 -18.26 15.26 -6.83
CA GLN A 143 -16.98 15.90 -7.12
C GLN A 143 -15.88 14.88 -7.39
N ALA A 144 -15.81 13.81 -6.58
CA ALA A 144 -14.80 12.78 -6.74
C ALA A 144 -14.89 12.10 -8.12
N LEU A 145 -16.10 11.82 -8.62
CA LEU A 145 -16.32 11.28 -9.96
C LEU A 145 -16.02 12.31 -11.05
N ASN A 146 -16.57 13.53 -10.93
CA ASN A 146 -16.41 14.57 -11.95
C ASN A 146 -14.95 15.02 -12.11
N TRP A 147 -14.15 15.00 -11.03
CA TRP A 147 -12.73 15.35 -11.08
C TRP A 147 -11.84 14.17 -11.46
N GLY A 148 -12.40 12.98 -11.70
CA GLY A 148 -11.61 11.78 -12.00
C GLY A 148 -10.68 11.37 -10.85
N CYS A 149 -11.09 11.60 -9.59
CA CYS A 149 -10.33 11.12 -8.44
C CYS A 149 -10.25 9.59 -8.48
N THR A 150 -9.19 9.01 -7.90
CA THR A 150 -9.00 7.55 -7.84
C THR A 150 -8.51 7.09 -6.46
N GLY A 151 -8.52 5.77 -6.24
CA GLY A 151 -7.96 5.15 -5.03
C GLY A 151 -8.61 5.65 -3.74
N VAL A 152 -7.79 6.03 -2.76
CA VAL A 152 -8.25 6.46 -1.43
C VAL A 152 -9.12 7.71 -1.49
N MET A 153 -8.93 8.59 -2.47
CA MET A 153 -9.78 9.78 -2.63
C MET A 153 -11.24 9.40 -2.96
N LEU A 154 -11.45 8.42 -3.84
CA LEU A 154 -12.79 7.88 -4.13
C LEU A 154 -13.37 7.14 -2.92
N ARG A 155 -12.56 6.25 -2.32
CA ARG A 155 -12.99 5.41 -1.21
C ARG A 155 -13.31 6.21 0.06
N GLY A 156 -12.56 7.27 0.33
CA GLY A 156 -12.81 8.20 1.43
C GLY A 156 -14.09 9.02 1.26
N SER A 157 -14.52 9.22 0.01
CA SER A 157 -15.76 9.95 -0.34
C SER A 157 -16.99 9.03 -0.40
N GLY A 158 -16.83 7.73 -0.17
CA GLY A 158 -17.93 6.76 -0.06
C GLY A 158 -18.31 6.05 -1.36
N ILE A 159 -17.39 6.01 -2.33
CA ILE A 159 -17.51 5.21 -3.56
C ILE A 159 -16.70 3.92 -3.35
N LYS A 160 -17.38 2.78 -3.41
CA LYS A 160 -16.78 1.45 -3.24
C LYS A 160 -16.19 1.00 -4.57
N TYR A 161 -14.95 1.41 -4.85
CA TYR A 161 -14.26 1.05 -6.07
C TYR A 161 -12.78 0.74 -5.78
N ASP A 162 -12.33 -0.45 -6.19
CA ASP A 162 -10.93 -0.85 -6.18
C ASP A 162 -10.66 -1.77 -7.37
N ILE A 163 -9.66 -1.40 -8.18
CA ILE A 163 -9.30 -2.13 -9.41
C ILE A 163 -8.96 -3.59 -9.10
N ARG A 164 -8.37 -3.91 -7.94
CA ARG A 164 -8.00 -5.29 -7.59
C ARG A 164 -9.21 -6.21 -7.40
N LYS A 165 -10.40 -5.65 -7.15
CA LYS A 165 -11.66 -6.41 -7.03
C LYS A 165 -12.52 -6.33 -8.28
N GLU A 166 -12.62 -5.14 -8.88
CA GLU A 166 -13.48 -4.91 -10.07
C GLU A 166 -12.85 -5.45 -11.35
N GLU A 167 -11.53 -5.28 -11.52
CA GLU A 167 -10.74 -5.80 -12.65
C GLU A 167 -9.51 -6.53 -12.12
N PRO A 168 -9.68 -7.73 -11.52
CA PRO A 168 -8.59 -8.45 -10.88
C PRO A 168 -7.45 -8.72 -11.86
N TYR A 169 -6.25 -8.35 -11.45
CA TYR A 169 -5.01 -8.65 -12.13
C TYR A 169 -4.15 -9.60 -11.29
N LEU A 170 -3.13 -10.23 -11.90
CA LEU A 170 -2.32 -11.28 -11.25
C LEU A 170 -3.22 -12.35 -10.59
N LEU A 171 -3.08 -12.57 -9.29
CA LEU A 171 -3.84 -13.56 -8.51
C LEU A 171 -4.66 -12.89 -7.39
N TYR A 172 -4.98 -11.58 -7.51
CA TYR A 172 -5.82 -10.89 -6.50
C TYR A 172 -7.24 -11.46 -6.40
N ASN A 173 -7.70 -12.20 -7.41
CA ASN A 173 -8.95 -12.96 -7.41
C ASN A 173 -8.91 -14.20 -6.50
N GLU A 174 -7.72 -14.72 -6.19
CA GLU A 174 -7.55 -15.90 -5.33
C GLU A 174 -7.29 -15.53 -3.85
N VAL A 175 -7.13 -14.24 -3.56
CA VAL A 175 -6.79 -13.73 -2.22
C VAL A 175 -7.98 -13.02 -1.57
N GLU A 176 -8.21 -13.32 -0.29
CA GLU A 176 -9.28 -12.71 0.48
C GLU A 176 -8.82 -11.46 1.23
N PHE A 177 -9.25 -10.29 0.75
CA PHE A 177 -9.05 -9.00 1.42
C PHE A 177 -10.30 -8.12 1.32
N GLY A 178 -10.48 -7.26 2.32
CA GLY A 178 -11.49 -6.21 2.37
C GLY A 178 -11.00 -4.92 1.69
N VAL A 179 -11.94 -4.13 1.16
CA VAL A 179 -11.64 -2.81 0.62
C VAL A 179 -12.22 -1.76 1.57
N PRO A 180 -11.39 -1.02 2.32
CA PRO A 180 -11.88 -0.02 3.26
C PRO A 180 -12.46 1.18 2.52
N TYR A 181 -13.57 1.69 3.03
CA TYR A 181 -14.20 2.92 2.54
C TYR A 181 -14.69 3.75 3.72
N ALA A 182 -14.84 5.05 3.49
CA ALA A 182 -15.41 5.98 4.46
C ALA A 182 -16.43 6.87 3.74
N THR A 183 -17.33 7.50 4.49
CA THR A 183 -18.44 8.27 3.89
C THR A 183 -18.32 9.77 4.05
N GLN A 184 -17.44 10.25 4.93
CA GLN A 184 -17.36 11.67 5.28
C GLN A 184 -16.63 12.50 4.21
N GLY A 185 -15.75 11.90 3.41
CA GLY A 185 -15.05 12.60 2.32
C GLY A 185 -13.96 13.58 2.77
N ASP A 186 -13.71 13.71 4.07
CA ASP A 186 -12.69 14.58 4.66
C ASP A 186 -11.31 13.90 4.75
N SER A 187 -10.31 14.66 5.20
CA SER A 187 -8.95 14.14 5.36
C SER A 187 -8.87 13.06 6.44
N TYR A 188 -9.66 13.14 7.50
CA TYR A 188 -9.70 12.11 8.54
C TYR A 188 -10.25 10.77 8.02
N ALA A 189 -11.32 10.80 7.23
CA ALA A 189 -11.87 9.63 6.55
C ALA A 189 -10.83 8.94 5.64
N ARG A 190 -10.06 9.73 4.88
CA ARG A 190 -8.96 9.21 4.06
C ARG A 190 -7.86 8.58 4.90
N TYR A 191 -7.48 9.20 6.02
CA TYR A 191 -6.55 8.63 6.98
C TYR A 191 -7.02 7.26 7.49
N LYS A 192 -8.27 7.11 7.91
CA LYS A 192 -8.79 5.81 8.36
C LYS A 192 -8.77 4.76 7.25
N VAL A 193 -9.02 5.14 5.99
CA VAL A 193 -8.88 4.23 4.84
C VAL A 193 -7.44 3.76 4.68
N TYR A 194 -6.44 4.66 4.74
CA TYR A 194 -5.02 4.27 4.70
C TYR A 194 -4.64 3.32 5.85
N MET A 195 -5.10 3.60 7.07
CA MET A 195 -4.83 2.76 8.25
C MET A 195 -5.42 1.35 8.12
N GLN A 196 -6.58 1.21 7.48
CA GLN A 196 -7.16 -0.10 7.19
C GLN A 196 -6.46 -0.79 6.02
N GLU A 197 -6.02 -0.05 5.00
CA GLU A 197 -5.26 -0.64 3.89
C GLU A 197 -3.97 -1.32 4.33
N PHE A 198 -3.28 -0.79 5.35
CA PHE A 198 -2.13 -1.49 5.94
C PHE A 198 -2.50 -2.91 6.39
N ARG A 199 -3.60 -3.06 7.12
CA ARG A 199 -4.05 -4.35 7.66
C ARG A 199 -4.43 -5.32 6.54
N GLU A 200 -5.10 -4.82 5.51
CA GLU A 200 -5.47 -5.62 4.35
C GLU A 200 -4.24 -6.03 3.53
N SER A 201 -3.24 -5.16 3.38
CA SER A 201 -1.95 -5.52 2.77
C SER A 201 -1.23 -6.61 3.55
N LEU A 202 -1.18 -6.52 4.89
CA LEU A 202 -0.62 -7.59 5.71
C LEU A 202 -1.37 -8.91 5.54
N LYS A 203 -2.71 -8.85 5.45
CA LYS A 203 -3.55 -10.04 5.22
C LYS A 203 -3.26 -10.68 3.86
N ILE A 204 -3.02 -9.88 2.82
CA ILE A 204 -2.62 -10.37 1.49
C ILE A 204 -1.23 -11.00 1.56
N LEU A 205 -0.25 -10.34 2.19
CA LEU A 205 1.12 -10.85 2.32
C LEU A 205 1.16 -12.22 3.02
N ARG A 206 0.38 -12.40 4.09
CA ARG A 206 0.26 -13.69 4.79
C ARG A 206 -0.34 -14.80 3.94
N GLN A 207 -1.25 -14.48 3.00
CA GLN A 207 -1.84 -15.46 2.09
C GLN A 207 -0.93 -15.77 0.89
N CYS A 208 0.02 -14.90 0.58
CA CYS A 208 1.01 -15.10 -0.47
C CYS A 208 2.26 -15.87 0.00
N ALA A 209 2.50 -15.94 1.32
CA ALA A 209 3.57 -16.72 1.94
C ALA A 209 3.24 -18.22 1.94
#